data_AF-A0A952RET8-F1
#
_entry.id   AF-A0A952RET8-F1
#
_cell.length_a   1.000
_cell.length_b   1.000
_cell.length_c   1.000
_cell.angle_alpha   90.00
_cell.angle_beta   90.00
_cell.angle_gamma   90.00
#
_symmetry.space_group_name_H-M   'P 1'
#
loop_
_entity.id
_entity.type
_entity.pdbx_description
1 polymer ?
#
loop_
_entity_poly.entity_id
_entity_poly.type
_entity_poly.pdbx_seq_one_letter_code
_entity_poly.pdbx_strand_id
1 'polypeptide(L)'
;MRARWARLVVVGSAGVAALACTTDYQQGLEDPNYGGPSALKGQKPPGPTVEATDEGSSGGGANQPLCVKLGGALLATPPACNVKFSTDVMQALAAGSCSTAACHGGAEPANQPKIDPADLPGSYASMAAFPPRSGKPYINPCSIDPALSVIDDNLDPAAPAADRGTVMPPGSGLVAAIPKVREWLQCGSPNN
;
A
#
# COMPACT_ATOMS: atom_id res chain seq x y z
N MET A 1 -23.80 5.00 79.39
CA MET A 1 -23.28 3.67 78.97
C MET A 1 -22.14 3.91 77.99
N ARG A 2 -20.90 3.98 78.49
CA ARG A 2 -19.80 3.00 78.33
C ARG A 2 -19.42 2.70 76.87
N ALA A 3 -18.28 3.28 76.50
CA ALA A 3 -17.51 3.06 75.28
C ALA A 3 -16.88 1.66 75.19
N ARG A 4 -16.69 1.17 73.96
CA ARG A 4 -15.70 0.17 73.52
C ARG A 4 -15.36 0.52 72.05
N TRP A 5 -14.30 1.26 71.76
CA TRP A 5 -12.95 0.78 71.42
C TRP A 5 -12.93 -0.53 70.61
N ALA A 6 -12.66 -0.42 69.31
CA ALA A 6 -11.98 -1.44 68.53
C ALA A 6 -11.15 -0.74 67.44
N ARG A 7 -9.83 -0.73 67.65
CA ARG A 7 -8.82 -0.38 66.64
C ARG A 7 -8.71 -1.57 65.69
N LEU A 8 -8.79 -1.33 64.38
CA LEU A 8 -8.26 -2.27 63.40
C LEU A 8 -7.21 -1.53 62.57
N VAL A 9 -5.96 -1.94 62.75
CA VAL A 9 -4.81 -1.59 61.91
C VAL A 9 -4.58 -2.81 61.04
N VAL A 10 -4.73 -2.69 59.71
CA VAL A 10 -4.14 -3.64 58.76
C VAL A 10 -3.71 -2.91 57.49
N VAL A 11 -2.39 -2.71 57.43
CA VAL A 11 -1.48 -2.84 56.28
C VAL A 11 -1.82 -2.07 55.00
N GLY A 12 -1.05 -0.98 54.82
CA GLY A 12 -0.92 -0.31 53.53
C GLY A 12 -0.39 -1.24 52.45
N SER A 13 -1.05 -1.20 51.31
CA SER A 13 -0.48 -1.60 50.03
C SER A 13 -0.39 -0.32 49.21
N ALA A 14 0.75 0.37 49.32
CA ALA A 14 1.17 1.32 48.31
C ALA A 14 1.42 0.50 47.04
N GLY A 15 0.38 0.36 46.22
CA GLY A 15 0.54 -0.09 44.85
C GLY A 15 1.30 1.00 44.13
N VAL A 16 2.63 0.86 44.07
CA VAL A 16 3.43 1.53 43.06
C VAL A 16 2.95 0.95 41.74
N ALA A 17 1.95 1.61 41.13
CA ALA A 17 1.79 1.52 39.70
C ALA A 17 3.08 2.10 39.14
N ALA A 18 4.03 1.22 38.83
CA ALA A 18 5.12 1.56 37.94
C ALA A 18 4.45 1.99 36.64
N LEU A 19 4.28 3.30 36.50
CA LEU A 19 4.21 3.96 35.21
C LEU A 19 5.49 3.54 34.49
N ALA A 20 5.44 2.44 33.76
CA ALA A 20 6.38 2.16 32.67
C ALA A 20 6.07 3.07 31.47
N CYS A 21 5.69 4.32 31.75
CA CYS A 21 5.72 5.40 30.80
C CYS A 21 7.12 6.01 30.89
N THR A 22 7.84 5.95 29.78
CA THR A 22 9.10 6.64 29.50
C THR A 22 10.39 5.91 29.92
N THR A 23 10.89 5.05 29.03
CA THR A 23 12.36 4.85 28.92
C THR A 23 12.91 5.35 27.58
N ASP A 24 12.09 5.50 26.54
CA ASP A 24 12.55 6.10 25.27
C ASP A 24 12.59 7.64 25.31
N TYR A 25 11.81 8.28 26.18
CA TYR A 25 11.83 9.74 26.30
C TYR A 25 13.10 10.28 27.00
N GLN A 26 13.80 9.43 27.77
CA GLN A 26 15.00 9.84 28.49
C GLN A 26 16.28 9.78 27.64
N GLN A 27 16.30 9.06 26.52
CA GLN A 27 17.43 9.08 25.59
C GLN A 27 17.62 10.44 24.90
N GLY A 28 16.58 11.28 24.86
CA GLY A 28 16.66 12.63 24.28
C GLY A 28 17.39 13.65 25.15
N LEU A 29 17.44 13.48 26.47
CA LEU A 29 18.01 14.48 27.39
C LEU A 29 19.54 14.56 27.35
N GLU A 30 20.22 13.50 26.89
CA GLU A 30 21.67 13.48 26.71
C GLU A 30 22.10 13.77 25.25
N ASP A 31 21.14 14.01 24.35
CA ASP A 31 21.44 14.42 22.97
C ASP A 31 21.83 15.91 22.95
N PRO A 32 23.07 16.26 22.51
CA PRO A 32 23.49 17.66 22.40
C PRO A 32 22.65 18.48 21.41
N ASN A 33 21.76 17.86 20.62
CA ASN A 33 20.81 18.51 19.73
C ASN A 33 19.40 18.68 20.32
N TYR A 34 19.16 18.25 21.57
CA TYR A 34 17.86 18.39 22.22
C TYR A 34 17.44 19.85 22.33
N GLY A 35 16.30 20.19 21.70
CA GLY A 35 15.76 21.56 21.66
C GLY A 35 16.28 22.44 20.52
N GLY A 36 17.23 21.97 19.69
CA GLY A 36 17.64 22.67 18.47
C GLY A 36 16.63 22.50 17.33
N PRO A 37 16.62 23.37 16.30
CA PRO A 37 15.70 23.29 15.16
C PRO A 37 15.87 22.01 14.29
N SER A 38 16.83 21.15 14.62
CA SER A 38 17.08 19.84 13.97
C SER A 38 16.97 18.65 14.93
N ALA A 39 16.41 18.82 16.13
CA ALA A 39 16.28 17.76 17.14
C ALA A 39 15.48 16.52 16.68
N LEU A 40 14.74 16.62 15.57
CA LEU A 40 13.93 15.55 14.99
C LEU A 40 14.53 14.95 13.71
N LYS A 41 15.71 15.39 13.28
CA LYS A 41 16.34 14.92 12.05
C LYS A 41 16.90 13.51 12.27
N GLY A 42 16.13 12.50 11.88
CA GLY A 42 16.53 11.09 11.92
C GLY A 42 15.87 10.26 13.02
N GLN A 43 15.01 10.84 13.87
CA GLN A 43 14.22 10.06 14.83
C GLN A 43 12.95 9.52 14.17
N LYS A 44 12.76 8.20 14.23
CA LYS A 44 11.52 7.53 13.81
C LYS A 44 10.53 7.55 14.98
N PRO A 45 9.23 7.86 14.77
CA PRO A 45 8.25 7.75 15.84
C PRO A 45 8.20 6.31 16.38
N PRO A 46 8.05 6.11 17.70
CA PRO A 46 7.99 4.78 18.28
C PRO A 46 6.79 4.03 17.66
N GLY A 47 7.07 2.85 17.10
CA GLY A 47 6.05 1.96 16.57
C GLY A 47 5.25 1.29 17.69
N PRO A 48 4.05 0.76 17.40
CA PRO A 48 3.34 -0.11 18.33
C PRO A 48 4.19 -1.36 18.64
N THR A 49 4.16 -1.80 19.89
CA THR A 49 4.94 -2.92 20.44
C THR A 49 4.60 -4.25 19.75
N VAL A 50 5.35 -4.61 18.72
CA VAL A 50 5.68 -5.99 18.33
C VAL A 50 7.06 -5.97 17.67
N GLU A 51 7.87 -6.97 17.99
CA GLU A 51 9.29 -7.07 17.66
C GLU A 51 9.56 -6.88 16.16
N ALA A 52 10.52 -5.99 15.88
CA ALA A 52 11.02 -5.71 14.55
C ALA A 52 11.77 -6.92 13.98
N THR A 53 11.34 -7.36 12.81
CA THR A 53 12.27 -7.73 11.75
C THR A 53 12.11 -6.68 10.66
N ASP A 54 13.22 -6.03 10.32
CA ASP A 54 13.39 -5.05 9.24
C ASP A 54 12.84 -5.65 7.90
N GLU A 55 12.24 -4.96 6.94
CA GLU A 55 12.42 -3.59 6.45
C GLU A 55 11.06 -3.02 6.01
N GLY A 56 10.48 -2.13 6.81
CA GLY A 56 9.21 -1.46 6.49
C GLY A 56 9.44 0.02 6.19
N SER A 57 9.60 0.35 4.90
CA SER A 57 9.72 1.72 4.40
C SER A 57 8.41 2.51 4.60
N SER A 58 8.18 2.98 5.82
CA SER A 58 7.15 3.97 6.15
C SER A 58 7.61 5.36 5.70
N GLY A 59 7.35 5.68 4.44
CA GLY A 59 7.52 7.01 3.86
C GLY A 59 6.38 7.28 2.89
N GLY A 60 5.26 7.80 3.40
CA GLY A 60 4.08 8.16 2.63
C GLY A 60 4.37 9.24 1.59
N GLY A 61 4.88 8.83 0.43
CA GLY A 61 5.09 9.66 -0.74
C GLY A 61 3.92 9.56 -1.72
N ALA A 62 3.74 10.61 -2.53
CA ALA A 62 2.74 10.68 -3.60
C ALA A 62 2.75 9.47 -4.55
N ASN A 63 3.90 8.79 -4.65
CA ASN A 63 4.13 7.65 -5.55
C ASN A 63 3.92 6.26 -4.90
N GLN A 64 3.40 6.18 -3.68
CA GLN A 64 3.11 4.87 -3.08
C GLN A 64 1.89 4.19 -3.75
N PRO A 65 1.92 2.85 -3.90
CA PRO A 65 0.74 2.08 -4.29
C PRO A 65 -0.44 2.38 -3.37
N LEU A 66 -1.65 2.40 -3.94
CA LEU A 66 -2.85 2.72 -3.20
C LEU A 66 -3.06 1.77 -2.01
N CYS A 67 -2.77 0.48 -2.18
CA CYS A 67 -2.91 -0.50 -1.11
C CYS A 67 -2.05 -0.16 0.13
N VAL A 68 -0.85 0.42 -0.07
CA VAL A 68 0.03 0.87 1.03
C VAL A 68 -0.51 2.15 1.66
N LYS A 69 -1.00 3.10 0.86
CA LYS A 69 -1.66 4.32 1.36
C LYS A 69 -2.87 4.01 2.25
N LEU A 70 -3.54 2.88 1.98
CA LEU A 70 -4.68 2.38 2.76
C LEU A 70 -4.27 1.52 3.97
N GLY A 71 -2.98 1.46 4.31
CA GLY A 71 -2.46 0.74 5.48
C GLY A 71 -2.09 -0.72 5.22
N GLY A 72 -2.15 -1.19 3.97
CA GLY A 72 -1.62 -2.49 3.58
C GLY A 72 -0.08 -2.51 3.53
N ALA A 73 0.49 -3.71 3.44
CA ALA A 73 1.90 -3.92 3.21
C ALA A 73 2.12 -4.58 1.84
N LEU A 74 3.19 -4.19 1.15
CA LEU A 74 3.65 -4.93 -0.02
C LEU A 74 3.99 -6.37 0.37
N LEU A 75 3.83 -7.29 -0.58
CA LEU A 75 4.24 -8.68 -0.37
C LEU A 75 5.76 -8.71 -0.12
N ALA A 76 6.19 -9.16 1.07
CA ALA A 76 7.60 -9.29 1.40
C ALA A 76 8.32 -10.31 0.50
N THR A 77 7.59 -11.35 0.09
CA THR A 77 8.11 -12.44 -0.75
C THR A 77 7.07 -12.78 -1.82
N PRO A 78 6.95 -11.98 -2.90
CA PRO A 78 6.03 -12.30 -3.98
C PRO A 78 6.44 -13.63 -4.65
N PRO A 79 5.47 -14.43 -5.15
CA PRO A 79 5.78 -15.62 -5.94
C PRO A 79 6.68 -15.27 -7.13
N ALA A 80 7.54 -16.20 -7.53
CA ALA A 80 8.28 -16.06 -8.78
C ALA A 80 7.29 -15.95 -9.95
N CYS A 81 7.49 -14.95 -10.81
CA CYS A 81 6.60 -14.69 -11.93
C CYS A 81 7.28 -14.94 -13.27
N ASN A 82 6.68 -15.78 -14.11
CA ASN A 82 7.14 -15.98 -15.49
C ASN A 82 6.73 -14.81 -16.39
N VAL A 83 5.66 -14.11 -16.02
CA VAL A 83 5.16 -12.92 -16.71
C VAL A 83 5.86 -11.68 -16.17
N LYS A 84 6.31 -10.83 -17.09
CA LYS A 84 6.93 -9.55 -16.74
C LYS A 84 6.00 -8.39 -17.06
N PHE A 85 5.96 -7.41 -16.16
CA PHE A 85 5.23 -6.17 -16.39
C PHE A 85 5.69 -5.50 -17.69
N SER A 86 7.01 -5.42 -17.87
CA SER A 86 7.64 -4.77 -19.03
C SER A 86 7.36 -5.45 -20.37
N THR A 87 7.57 -6.77 -20.47
CA THR A 87 7.54 -7.48 -21.77
C THR A 87 6.22 -8.16 -22.07
N ASP A 88 5.42 -8.51 -21.08
CA ASP A 88 4.16 -9.23 -21.32
C ASP A 88 2.96 -8.30 -21.11
N VAL A 89 2.86 -7.67 -19.94
CA VAL A 89 1.67 -6.86 -19.59
C VAL A 89 1.62 -5.58 -20.42
N MET A 90 2.68 -4.77 -20.38
CA MET A 90 2.71 -3.50 -21.10
C MET A 90 2.66 -3.68 -22.61
N GLN A 91 3.27 -4.74 -23.15
CA GLN A 91 3.15 -5.05 -24.58
C GLN A 91 1.73 -5.48 -24.97
N ALA A 92 1.05 -6.29 -24.14
CA ALA A 92 -0.33 -6.66 -24.39
C ALA A 92 -1.28 -5.44 -24.36
N LEU A 93 -1.09 -4.53 -23.39
CA LEU A 93 -1.85 -3.27 -23.33
C LEU A 93 -1.56 -2.36 -24.52
N ALA A 94 -0.30 -2.25 -24.94
CA ALA A 94 0.09 -1.47 -26.12
C ALA A 94 -0.51 -2.04 -27.42
N ALA A 95 -0.50 -3.37 -27.58
CA ALA A 95 -1.14 -4.04 -28.71
C ALA A 95 -2.66 -3.78 -28.77
N GLY A 96 -3.29 -3.57 -27.61
CA GLY A 96 -4.68 -3.12 -27.47
C GLY A 96 -4.90 -1.62 -27.71
N SER A 97 -3.88 -0.88 -28.16
CA SER A 97 -3.90 0.58 -28.36
C SER A 97 -4.16 1.40 -27.10
N CYS A 98 -3.97 0.82 -25.90
CA CYS A 98 -4.16 1.53 -24.64
C CYS A 98 -3.22 2.73 -24.53
N SER A 99 -1.99 2.61 -25.02
CA SER A 99 -0.95 3.65 -24.96
C SER A 99 -1.09 4.79 -25.99
N THR A 100 -2.19 4.85 -26.73
CA THR A 100 -2.44 5.95 -27.67
C THR A 100 -2.77 7.24 -26.92
N ALA A 101 -2.43 8.38 -27.52
CA ALA A 101 -2.70 9.70 -26.93
C ALA A 101 -4.19 9.98 -26.66
N ALA A 102 -5.10 9.28 -27.34
CA ALA A 102 -6.53 9.41 -27.12
C ALA A 102 -7.03 8.66 -25.86
N CYS A 103 -6.26 7.70 -25.34
CA CYS A 103 -6.70 6.78 -24.30
C CYS A 103 -5.89 6.95 -23.01
N HIS A 104 -4.68 6.38 -22.91
CA HIS A 104 -3.83 6.42 -21.71
C HIS A 104 -2.39 6.90 -21.98
N GLY A 105 -2.07 7.22 -23.24
CA GLY A 105 -0.80 7.82 -23.62
C GLY A 105 -0.89 9.34 -23.81
N GLY A 106 0.12 9.92 -24.46
CA GLY A 106 0.18 11.35 -24.76
C GLY A 106 1.08 12.15 -23.81
N ALA A 107 1.21 13.45 -24.09
CA ALA A 107 2.01 14.36 -23.29
C ALA A 107 1.27 14.79 -22.00
N GLU A 108 2.02 15.33 -21.04
CA GLU A 108 1.51 15.70 -19.72
C GLU A 108 0.42 16.80 -19.76
N PRO A 109 -0.68 16.65 -18.98
CA PRO A 109 -1.01 15.47 -18.18
C PRO A 109 -1.54 14.32 -19.03
N ALA A 110 -0.94 13.13 -18.90
CA ALA A 110 -1.46 11.93 -19.54
C ALA A 110 -2.83 11.56 -18.94
N ASN A 111 -3.70 11.00 -19.78
CA ASN A 111 -4.94 10.39 -19.31
C ASN A 111 -4.63 9.24 -18.34
N GLN A 112 -5.23 9.27 -17.16
CA GLN A 112 -4.88 8.34 -16.08
C GLN A 112 -5.71 7.05 -16.12
N PRO A 113 -5.15 5.90 -15.71
CA PRO A 113 -3.73 5.71 -15.41
C PRO A 113 -2.89 5.82 -16.69
N LYS A 114 -1.67 6.36 -16.58
CA LYS A 114 -0.69 6.43 -17.66
C LYS A 114 -0.32 5.01 -18.09
N ILE A 115 -0.37 4.76 -19.40
CA ILE A 115 0.12 3.54 -20.02
C ILE A 115 1.06 3.94 -21.15
N ASP A 116 2.36 3.82 -20.88
CA ASP A 116 3.43 4.21 -21.79
C ASP A 116 4.54 3.14 -21.80
N PRO A 117 4.64 2.33 -22.87
CA PRO A 117 5.71 1.33 -23.00
C PRO A 117 7.12 1.92 -22.98
N ALA A 118 7.29 3.23 -23.21
CA ALA A 118 8.58 3.91 -23.13
C ALA A 118 8.90 4.40 -21.70
N ASP A 119 7.90 4.50 -20.81
CA ASP A 119 8.05 4.86 -19.40
C ASP A 119 7.41 3.81 -18.51
N LEU A 120 8.09 2.66 -18.39
CA LEU A 120 7.65 1.53 -17.58
C LEU A 120 7.54 1.90 -16.08
N PRO A 121 8.53 2.57 -15.45
CA PRO A 121 8.42 2.92 -14.03
C PRO A 121 7.27 3.89 -13.77
N GLY A 122 7.07 4.89 -14.63
CA GLY A 122 5.97 5.85 -14.51
C GLY A 122 4.61 5.22 -14.76
N SER A 123 4.50 4.31 -15.73
CA SER A 123 3.27 3.54 -15.99
C SER A 123 2.90 2.67 -14.77
N TYR A 124 3.86 1.92 -14.23
CA TYR A 124 3.63 1.11 -13.04
C TYR A 124 3.17 1.96 -11.85
N ALA A 125 3.90 3.05 -11.56
CA ALA A 125 3.57 3.94 -10.46
C ALA A 125 2.18 4.57 -10.61
N SER A 126 1.82 4.99 -11.83
CA SER A 126 0.50 5.53 -12.15
C SER A 126 -0.59 4.48 -11.94
N MET A 127 -0.42 3.26 -12.46
CA MET A 127 -1.36 2.16 -12.29
C MET A 127 -1.52 1.79 -10.81
N ALA A 128 -0.43 1.67 -10.05
CA ALA A 128 -0.44 1.29 -8.64
C ALA A 128 -1.08 2.35 -7.75
N ALA A 129 -0.92 3.63 -8.08
CA ALA A 129 -1.47 4.75 -7.32
C ALA A 129 -2.88 5.19 -7.79
N PHE A 130 -3.38 4.64 -8.90
CA PHE A 130 -4.64 5.07 -9.52
C PHE A 130 -5.81 4.90 -8.54
N PRO A 131 -6.66 5.94 -8.37
CA PRO A 131 -7.73 5.93 -7.38
C PRO A 131 -8.76 4.82 -7.65
N PRO A 132 -9.38 4.30 -6.58
CA PRO A 132 -10.31 3.19 -6.72
C PRO A 132 -11.64 3.68 -7.32
N ARG A 133 -12.19 2.92 -8.28
CA ARG A 133 -13.55 3.16 -8.81
C ARG A 133 -14.64 2.37 -8.07
N SER A 134 -14.25 1.30 -7.37
CA SER A 134 -15.13 0.34 -6.71
C SER A 134 -14.56 -0.12 -5.36
N GLY A 135 -13.77 0.73 -4.70
CA GLY A 135 -13.05 0.39 -3.45
C GLY A 135 -11.81 -0.50 -3.65
N LYS A 136 -11.62 -1.05 -4.84
CA LYS A 136 -10.43 -1.81 -5.25
C LYS A 136 -9.41 -0.92 -5.95
N PRO A 137 -8.09 -1.09 -5.71
CA PRO A 137 -7.06 -0.43 -6.50
C PRO A 137 -7.06 -0.94 -7.95
N TYR A 138 -6.48 -0.16 -8.87
CA TYR A 138 -6.39 -0.59 -10.27
C TYR A 138 -5.49 -1.81 -10.43
N ILE A 139 -4.34 -1.81 -9.75
CA ILE A 139 -3.50 -2.99 -9.50
C ILE A 139 -3.17 -3.06 -8.00
N ASN A 140 -3.06 -4.27 -7.44
CA ASN A 140 -2.84 -4.46 -6.00
C ASN A 140 -1.55 -5.23 -5.70
N PRO A 141 -0.40 -4.54 -5.56
CA PRO A 141 0.86 -5.21 -5.22
C PRO A 141 0.96 -5.66 -3.75
N CYS A 142 -0.09 -5.46 -2.96
CA CYS A 142 -0.22 -5.98 -1.59
C CYS A 142 -0.96 -7.33 -1.55
N SER A 143 -1.36 -7.91 -2.69
CA SER A 143 -2.08 -9.18 -2.75
C SER A 143 -1.78 -9.97 -4.02
N ILE A 144 -1.88 -11.30 -3.93
CA ILE A 144 -1.85 -12.21 -5.08
C ILE A 144 -3.26 -12.57 -5.60
N ASP A 145 -4.32 -12.01 -5.01
CA ASP A 145 -5.68 -12.23 -5.47
C ASP A 145 -6.02 -11.25 -6.61
N PRO A 146 -6.15 -11.72 -7.87
CA PRO A 146 -6.47 -10.85 -9.00
C PRO A 146 -7.83 -10.17 -8.85
N ALA A 147 -8.77 -10.75 -8.09
CA ALA A 147 -10.09 -10.15 -7.87
C ALA A 147 -10.04 -8.86 -7.04
N LEU A 148 -8.91 -8.55 -6.41
CA LEU A 148 -8.67 -7.29 -5.69
C LEU A 148 -8.08 -6.19 -6.58
N SER A 149 -7.90 -6.43 -7.88
CA SER A 149 -7.41 -5.45 -8.86
C SER A 149 -8.46 -5.18 -9.93
N VAL A 150 -8.80 -3.92 -10.16
CA VAL A 150 -9.84 -3.53 -11.14
C VAL A 150 -9.42 -3.80 -12.58
N ILE A 151 -8.11 -3.85 -12.89
CA ILE A 151 -7.64 -4.06 -14.26
C ILE A 151 -8.14 -5.36 -14.88
N ASP A 152 -8.24 -6.46 -14.12
CA ASP A 152 -8.73 -7.74 -14.65
C ASP A 152 -10.18 -7.60 -15.13
N ASP A 153 -11.02 -7.00 -14.29
CA ASP A 153 -12.42 -6.77 -14.62
C ASP A 153 -12.56 -5.77 -15.78
N ASN A 154 -11.78 -4.68 -15.82
CA ASN A 154 -11.83 -3.69 -16.91
C ASN A 154 -11.58 -4.32 -18.28
N LEU A 155 -10.67 -5.29 -18.37
CA LEU A 155 -10.33 -5.93 -19.65
C LEU A 155 -11.35 -7.00 -20.06
N ASP A 156 -12.16 -7.49 -19.12
CA ASP A 156 -13.13 -8.57 -19.34
C ASP A 156 -14.56 -8.05 -19.61
N PRO A 157 -15.06 -8.14 -20.87
CA PRO A 157 -16.44 -7.77 -21.17
C PRO A 157 -17.47 -8.73 -20.55
N ALA A 158 -17.07 -9.88 -20.03
CA ALA A 158 -17.91 -10.82 -19.31
C ALA A 158 -17.92 -10.60 -17.78
N ALA A 159 -17.00 -9.79 -17.23
CA ALA A 159 -16.97 -9.51 -15.79
C ALA A 159 -18.24 -8.77 -15.31
N PRO A 160 -18.73 -9.04 -14.08
CA PRO A 160 -19.93 -8.39 -13.55
C PRO A 160 -19.83 -6.86 -13.56
N ALA A 161 -20.88 -6.19 -14.05
CA ALA A 161 -20.88 -4.72 -14.20
C ALA A 161 -20.68 -3.97 -12.87
N ALA A 162 -21.10 -4.58 -11.74
CA ALA A 162 -20.97 -4.00 -10.40
C ALA A 162 -19.50 -3.87 -9.95
N ASP A 163 -18.65 -4.80 -10.36
CA ASP A 163 -17.24 -4.88 -9.92
C ASP A 163 -16.29 -4.26 -10.94
N ARG A 164 -16.70 -4.28 -12.21
CA ARG A 164 -15.89 -3.94 -13.37
C ARG A 164 -15.61 -2.47 -13.59
N GLY A 165 -16.46 -1.55 -13.14
CA GLY A 165 -16.39 -0.17 -13.63
C GLY A 165 -16.60 -0.10 -15.15
N THR A 166 -15.67 0.52 -15.89
CA THR A 166 -15.78 0.69 -17.35
C THR A 166 -14.98 -0.39 -18.08
N VAL A 167 -15.61 -1.11 -19.02
CA VAL A 167 -14.91 -2.04 -19.93
C VAL A 167 -13.92 -1.26 -20.79
N MET A 168 -12.69 -1.75 -20.92
CA MET A 168 -11.61 -1.16 -21.70
C MET A 168 -10.96 -2.19 -22.63
N PRO A 169 -10.84 -1.91 -23.94
CA PRO A 169 -11.50 -0.83 -24.67
C PRO A 169 -13.04 -0.87 -24.59
N PRO A 170 -13.73 0.28 -24.70
CA PRO A 170 -15.18 0.34 -24.62
C PRO A 170 -15.87 -0.60 -25.61
N GLY A 171 -16.80 -1.41 -25.11
CA GLY A 171 -17.64 -2.31 -25.91
C GLY A 171 -17.01 -3.65 -26.27
N SER A 172 -15.67 -3.79 -26.27
CA SER A 172 -14.99 -5.03 -26.64
C SER A 172 -14.20 -5.69 -25.51
N GLY A 173 -13.70 -4.89 -24.56
CA GLY A 173 -12.64 -5.36 -23.66
C GLY A 173 -11.36 -5.72 -24.41
N LEU A 174 -10.36 -6.20 -23.68
CA LEU A 174 -9.07 -6.66 -24.22
C LEU A 174 -8.82 -8.11 -23.81
N VAL A 175 -9.69 -9.01 -24.27
CA VAL A 175 -9.73 -10.42 -23.85
C VAL A 175 -8.38 -11.13 -24.02
N ALA A 176 -7.63 -10.79 -25.08
CA ALA A 176 -6.32 -11.39 -25.36
C ALA A 176 -5.25 -11.07 -24.30
N ALA A 177 -5.38 -9.95 -23.57
CA ALA A 177 -4.43 -9.58 -22.52
C ALA A 177 -4.73 -10.26 -21.17
N ILE A 178 -5.97 -10.70 -20.95
CA ILE A 178 -6.44 -11.22 -19.66
C ILE A 178 -5.55 -12.33 -19.10
N PRO A 179 -5.15 -13.38 -19.86
CA PRO A 179 -4.34 -14.46 -19.29
C PRO A 179 -3.02 -13.97 -18.69
N LYS A 180 -2.32 -13.06 -19.39
CA LYS A 180 -1.05 -12.51 -18.95
C LYS A 180 -1.22 -11.53 -17.78
N VAL A 181 -2.23 -10.67 -17.85
CA VAL A 181 -2.54 -9.74 -16.76
C VAL A 181 -2.90 -10.51 -15.49
N ARG A 182 -3.75 -11.53 -15.58
CA ARG A 182 -4.18 -12.33 -14.44
C ARG A 182 -3.03 -13.13 -13.83
N GLU A 183 -2.18 -13.75 -14.64
CA GLU A 183 -0.97 -14.43 -14.15
C GLU A 183 -0.05 -13.43 -13.42
N TRP A 184 0.18 -12.24 -13.99
CA TRP A 184 0.98 -11.20 -13.34
C TRP A 184 0.38 -10.71 -12.01
N LEU A 185 -0.94 -10.52 -11.95
CA LEU A 185 -1.66 -10.18 -10.72
C LEU A 185 -1.52 -11.28 -9.66
N GLN A 186 -1.55 -12.56 -10.06
CA GLN A 186 -1.33 -13.71 -9.19
C GLN A 186 0.10 -13.78 -8.62
N CYS A 187 1.04 -13.06 -9.20
CA CYS A 187 2.39 -12.88 -8.67
C CYS A 187 2.53 -11.66 -7.74
N GLY A 188 1.44 -10.96 -7.44
CA GLY A 188 1.50 -9.70 -6.70
C GLY A 188 1.83 -8.49 -7.57
N SER A 189 1.55 -8.57 -8.87
CA SER A 189 1.78 -7.47 -9.83
C SER A 189 3.17 -6.83 -9.71
N PRO A 190 4.28 -7.60 -9.77
CA PRO A 190 5.63 -7.04 -9.60
C PRO A 190 5.99 -6.08 -10.74
N ASN A 191 6.80 -5.06 -10.44
CA ASN A 191 7.42 -4.21 -11.47
C ASN A 191 8.73 -4.83 -11.96
N ASN A 192 8.65 -5.79 -12.88
CA ASN A 192 9.74 -6.67 -13.33
C ASN A 192 9.98 -6.72 -14.86
#